data_AF-A0AAN9QHA3-F1
#
_entry.id   AF-A0AAN9QHA3-F1
#
_cell.length_a   1.000
_cell.length_b   1.000
_cell.length_c   1.000
_cell.angle_alpha   90.00
_cell.angle_beta   90.00
_cell.angle_gamma   90.00
#
_symmetry.space_group_name_H-M   'P 1'
#
loop_
_entity.id
_entity.type
_entity.pdbx_description
1 polymer ?
#
loop_
_entity_poly.entity_id
_entity_poly.type
_entity_poly.pdbx_seq_one_letter_code
_entity_poly.pdbx_strand_id
1 'polypeptide(L)'
;MNKGGGAGLGGGAGAGSGPTAAAASAAAQKQKTLLQRVEGDIANIVDNFSHLVNVARVNDPPVRNSQEAFMMEMHSARMVQAADSLLKLVSELKQTAIFSGFASLNDHVEQRRIEFNQLAEKTDHALSRVGEEAAANLKELESHYTSSAQKTMQNLQP
;
A
#
# COMPACT_ATOMS: atom_id res chain seq x y z
N MET A 1 30.50 -6.47 43.89
CA MET A 1 29.25 -5.91 44.47
C MET A 1 29.16 -4.47 43.99
N ASN A 2 28.09 -3.88 43.47
CA ASN A 2 26.72 -4.23 43.10
C ASN A 2 26.16 -2.93 42.45
N LYS A 3 25.37 -3.05 41.36
CA LYS A 3 24.30 -2.18 40.80
C LYS A 3 24.30 -0.67 41.14
N GLY A 4 24.00 0.27 40.23
CA GLY A 4 23.15 0.23 39.04
C GLY A 4 22.31 1.52 38.95
N GLY A 5 21.77 1.82 37.77
CA GLY A 5 20.67 2.79 37.56
C GLY A 5 21.11 4.24 37.30
N GLY A 6 20.61 4.96 36.32
CA GLY A 6 19.48 4.68 35.43
C GLY A 6 19.50 5.64 34.23
N ALA A 7 19.12 5.08 33.09
CA ALA A 7 18.83 5.81 31.87
C ALA A 7 17.58 6.69 32.05
N GLY A 8 17.72 7.96 31.69
CA GLY A 8 16.61 8.88 31.44
C GLY A 8 16.64 9.30 29.98
N LEU A 9 16.34 8.36 29.07
CA LEU A 9 16.03 8.69 27.68
C LEU A 9 14.58 9.21 27.66
N GLY A 10 14.44 10.53 27.69
CA GLY A 10 13.20 11.21 27.39
C GLY A 10 12.79 10.92 25.95
N GLY A 11 11.81 10.03 25.80
CA GLY A 11 11.09 9.82 24.55
C GLY A 11 10.25 11.05 24.23
N GLY A 12 10.81 11.96 23.44
CA GLY A 12 10.04 12.97 22.72
C GLY A 12 9.39 12.33 21.50
N ALA A 13 8.13 11.92 21.64
CA ALA A 13 7.29 11.52 20.52
C ALA A 13 7.08 12.73 19.60
N GLY A 14 7.84 12.79 18.50
CA GLY A 14 7.59 13.69 17.39
C GLY A 14 6.34 13.27 16.64
N ALA A 15 5.19 13.74 17.10
CA ALA A 15 3.94 13.64 16.36
C ALA A 15 3.95 14.63 15.17
N GLY A 16 3.61 14.15 13.97
CA GLY A 16 2.77 14.95 13.07
C GLY A 16 3.21 15.30 11.66
N SER A 17 4.36 14.86 11.12
CA SER A 17 4.76 15.30 9.77
C SER A 17 5.52 14.27 8.93
N GLY A 18 5.08 13.00 8.95
CA GLY A 18 5.55 12.01 8.00
C GLY A 18 4.75 12.05 6.68
N PRO A 19 5.35 11.68 5.52
CA PRO A 19 4.64 11.56 4.24
C PRO A 19 3.37 10.70 4.32
N THR A 20 3.32 9.74 5.25
CA THR A 20 2.15 8.91 5.55
C THR A 20 0.99 9.68 6.18
N ALA A 21 1.26 10.70 7.02
CA ALA A 21 0.22 11.51 7.65
C ALA A 21 -0.45 12.47 6.65
N ALA A 22 0.36 13.04 5.74
CA ALA A 22 -0.14 13.86 4.63
C ALA A 22 -0.94 13.03 3.61
N ALA A 23 -0.52 11.80 3.33
CA ALA A 23 -1.26 10.88 2.48
C ALA A 23 -2.60 10.47 3.12
N ALA A 24 -2.61 10.22 4.44
CA ALA A 24 -3.83 9.87 5.17
C ALA A 24 -4.84 11.02 5.20
N SER A 25 -4.39 12.25 5.42
CA SER A 25 -5.28 13.43 5.40
C SER A 25 -5.82 13.70 3.98
N ALA A 26 -5.00 13.54 2.95
CA ALA A 26 -5.44 13.64 1.56
C ALA A 26 -6.47 12.56 1.19
N ALA A 27 -6.27 11.32 1.67
CA ALA A 27 -7.23 10.24 1.47
C ALA A 27 -8.57 10.50 2.17
N ALA A 28 -8.54 10.98 3.42
CA ALA A 28 -9.74 11.34 4.16
C ALA A 28 -10.49 12.51 3.50
N GLN A 29 -9.77 13.52 3.01
CA GLN A 29 -10.37 14.63 2.29
C GLN A 29 -10.99 14.18 0.97
N LYS A 30 -10.31 13.30 0.21
CA LYS A 30 -10.85 12.70 -1.01
C LYS A 30 -12.14 11.93 -0.72
N GLN A 31 -12.15 11.11 0.33
CA GLN A 31 -13.35 10.37 0.75
C GLN A 31 -14.52 11.31 1.06
N LYS A 32 -14.27 12.38 1.82
CA LYS A 32 -15.29 13.39 2.13
C LYS A 32 -15.86 14.04 0.87
N THR A 33 -15.01 14.45 -0.06
CA THR A 33 -15.45 15.05 -1.33
C THR A 33 -16.29 14.09 -2.16
N LEU A 34 -15.91 12.81 -2.23
CA LEU A 34 -16.66 11.80 -2.96
C LEU A 34 -18.06 11.58 -2.34
N LEU A 35 -18.16 11.53 -1.01
CA LEU A 35 -19.45 11.42 -0.30
C LEU A 35 -20.34 12.63 -0.56
N GLN A 36 -19.79 13.84 -0.43
CA GLN A 36 -20.55 15.07 -0.70
C GLN A 36 -21.07 15.11 -2.13
N ARG A 37 -20.29 14.62 -3.09
CA ARG A 37 -20.71 14.52 -4.49
C ARG A 37 -21.85 13.51 -4.69
N VAL A 38 -21.79 12.34 -4.07
CA VAL A 38 -22.90 11.36 -4.08
C VAL A 38 -24.18 12.00 -3.56
N GLU A 39 -24.11 12.57 -2.35
CA GLU A 39 -25.26 13.13 -1.67
C GLU A 39 -25.87 14.26 -2.50
N GLY A 40 -25.04 15.16 -3.03
CA GLY A 40 -25.48 16.25 -3.89
C GLY A 40 -26.11 15.78 -5.20
N ASP A 41 -25.51 14.81 -5.88
CA ASP A 41 -26.04 14.30 -7.15
C ASP A 41 -27.36 13.53 -6.94
N ILE A 42 -27.49 12.75 -5.85
CA ILE A 42 -28.75 12.07 -5.50
C ILE A 42 -29.84 13.08 -5.16
N ALA A 43 -29.52 14.08 -4.31
CA ALA A 43 -30.47 15.15 -3.97
C ALA A 43 -30.96 15.88 -5.23
N ASN A 44 -30.03 16.24 -6.13
CA ASN A 44 -30.38 16.86 -7.41
C ASN A 44 -31.34 15.98 -8.23
N ILE A 45 -31.12 14.67 -8.32
CA ILE A 45 -32.02 13.78 -9.06
C ILE A 45 -33.42 13.78 -8.43
N VAL A 46 -33.49 13.62 -7.11
CA VAL A 46 -34.77 13.55 -6.38
C VAL A 46 -35.54 14.87 -6.45
N ASP A 47 -34.87 16.00 -6.28
CA ASP A 47 -35.50 17.33 -6.31
C ASP A 47 -36.01 17.66 -7.71
N ASN A 48 -35.21 17.43 -8.76
CA ASN A 48 -35.64 17.67 -10.14
C ASN A 48 -36.77 16.70 -10.54
N PHE A 49 -36.73 15.44 -10.11
CA PHE A 49 -37.84 14.50 -10.34
C PHE A 49 -39.13 14.94 -9.64
N SER A 50 -39.02 15.42 -8.40
CA SER A 50 -40.16 15.95 -7.65
C SER A 50 -40.79 17.16 -8.37
N HIS A 51 -39.97 18.04 -8.94
CA HIS A 51 -40.45 19.14 -9.79
C HIS A 51 -41.18 18.65 -11.04
N LEU A 52 -40.63 17.66 -11.76
CA LEU A 52 -41.28 17.08 -12.93
C LEU A 52 -42.66 16.51 -12.60
N VAL A 53 -42.77 15.75 -11.51
CA VAL A 53 -44.04 15.17 -11.07
C VAL A 53 -45.04 16.28 -10.73
N ASN A 54 -44.61 17.34 -10.05
CA ASN A 54 -45.49 18.45 -9.69
C ASN A 54 -46.00 19.22 -10.92
N VAL A 55 -45.15 19.47 -11.91
CA VAL A 55 -45.53 20.16 -13.17
C VAL A 55 -46.42 19.27 -14.04
N ALA A 56 -46.20 17.95 -14.03
CA ALA A 56 -47.01 17.01 -14.80
C ALA A 56 -48.44 16.81 -14.24
N ARG A 57 -48.72 17.26 -13.00
CA ARG A 57 -50.08 17.18 -12.43
C ARG A 57 -50.98 18.20 -13.11
N VAL A 58 -51.90 17.68 -13.93
CA VAL A 58 -52.98 18.46 -14.55
C VAL A 58 -53.91 18.97 -13.46
N ASN A 59 -53.77 20.24 -13.11
CA ASN A 59 -54.81 21.03 -12.47
C ASN A 59 -55.30 22.02 -13.53
N ASP A 60 -56.59 22.36 -13.56
CA ASP A 60 -57.16 23.34 -14.51
C ASP A 60 -56.86 24.80 -14.05
N PRO A 61 -55.73 25.42 -14.47
CA PRO A 61 -55.72 26.86 -14.78
C PRO A 61 -54.89 27.18 -16.06
N PRO A 62 -54.75 28.45 -16.51
CA PRO A 62 -54.65 28.81 -17.92
C PRO A 62 -53.39 28.25 -18.59
N VAL A 63 -53.59 27.65 -19.76
CA VAL A 63 -52.60 26.94 -20.60
C VAL A 63 -51.25 27.68 -20.68
N ARG A 64 -50.27 27.26 -19.85
CA ARG A 64 -48.84 27.64 -19.93
C ARG A 64 -47.98 26.52 -20.49
N ASN A 65 -48.54 25.76 -21.43
CA ASN A 65 -47.97 24.51 -21.96
C ASN A 65 -46.51 24.65 -22.46
N SER A 66 -46.16 25.75 -23.14
CA SER A 66 -44.80 25.94 -23.66
C SER A 66 -43.76 26.24 -22.57
N GLN A 67 -44.13 27.01 -21.54
CA GLN A 67 -43.22 27.32 -20.43
C GLN A 67 -43.00 26.10 -19.54
N GLU A 68 -44.06 25.33 -19.28
CA GLU A 68 -44.00 24.09 -18.51
C GLU A 68 -43.18 23.02 -19.23
N ALA A 69 -43.37 22.85 -20.55
CA ALA A 69 -42.57 21.95 -21.37
C ALA A 69 -41.07 22.28 -21.30
N PHE A 70 -40.71 23.57 -21.41
CA PHE A 70 -39.32 24.00 -21.29
C PHE A 70 -38.73 23.72 -19.89
N MET A 71 -39.49 23.99 -18.82
CA MET A 71 -39.05 23.68 -17.45
C MET A 71 -38.87 22.17 -17.26
N MET A 72 -39.77 21.35 -17.79
CA MET A 72 -39.63 19.89 -17.73
C MET A 72 -38.39 19.39 -18.47
N GLU A 73 -38.07 19.96 -19.64
CA GLU A 73 -36.84 19.63 -20.37
C GLU A 73 -35.60 19.99 -19.55
N MET A 74 -35.58 21.18 -18.94
CA MET A 74 -34.47 21.63 -18.09
C MET A 74 -34.24 20.72 -16.87
N HIS A 75 -35.31 20.36 -16.15
CA HIS A 75 -35.22 19.46 -15.00
C HIS A 75 -34.74 18.06 -15.40
N SER A 76 -35.24 17.55 -16.53
CA SER A 76 -34.81 16.24 -17.07
C SER A 76 -33.32 16.26 -17.44
N ALA A 77 -32.85 17.32 -18.11
CA ALA A 77 -31.44 17.46 -18.47
C ALA A 77 -30.53 17.50 -17.22
N ARG A 78 -30.95 18.20 -16.16
CA ARG A 78 -30.22 18.24 -14.88
C ARG A 78 -30.15 16.88 -14.20
N MET A 79 -31.22 16.09 -14.24
CA MET A 79 -31.21 14.70 -13.73
C MET A 79 -30.21 13.83 -14.49
N VAL A 80 -30.19 13.93 -15.83
CA VAL A 80 -29.24 13.18 -16.67
C VAL A 80 -27.80 13.59 -16.35
N GLN A 81 -27.55 14.88 -16.15
CA GLN A 81 -26.22 15.37 -15.75
C GLN A 81 -25.77 14.83 -14.39
N ALA A 82 -26.66 14.81 -13.40
CA ALA A 82 -26.36 14.25 -12.08
C ALA A 82 -26.11 12.73 -12.15
N ALA A 83 -26.87 12.00 -12.98
CA ALA A 83 -26.65 10.58 -13.21
C ALA A 83 -25.29 10.29 -13.88
N ASP A 84 -24.89 11.09 -14.88
CA ASP A 84 -23.56 11.00 -15.50
C ASP A 84 -22.44 11.29 -14.48
N SER A 85 -22.62 12.28 -13.62
CA SER A 85 -21.69 12.56 -12.53
C SER A 85 -21.53 11.36 -11.57
N LEU A 86 -22.62 10.67 -11.22
CA LEU A 86 -22.58 9.44 -10.42
C LEU A 86 -21.84 8.31 -11.14
N LEU A 87 -22.01 8.14 -12.45
CA LEU A 87 -21.26 7.13 -13.23
C LEU A 87 -19.76 7.42 -13.24
N LYS A 88 -19.36 8.68 -13.37
CA LYS A 88 -17.96 9.13 -13.25
C LYS A 88 -17.40 8.83 -11.87
N LEU A 89 -18.16 9.13 -10.82
CA LEU A 89 -17.80 8.82 -9.45
C LEU A 89 -17.56 7.32 -9.23
N VAL A 90 -18.48 6.45 -9.71
CA VAL A 90 -18.32 4.99 -9.62
C VAL A 90 -17.05 4.55 -10.34
N SER A 91 -16.71 5.18 -11.47
CA SER A 91 -15.49 4.89 -12.21
C SER A 91 -14.23 5.29 -11.42
N GLU A 92 -14.23 6.46 -10.78
CA GLU A 92 -13.15 6.91 -9.88
C GLU A 92 -12.97 5.99 -8.67
N LEU A 93 -14.07 5.48 -8.10
CA LEU A 93 -14.03 4.51 -6.99
C LEU A 93 -13.45 3.16 -7.42
N LYS A 94 -13.87 2.63 -8.57
CA LYS A 94 -13.30 1.41 -9.15
C LYS A 94 -11.80 1.56 -9.40
N GLN A 95 -11.39 2.69 -9.98
CA GLN A 95 -9.98 3.00 -10.20
C GLN A 95 -9.21 3.00 -8.88
N THR A 96 -9.71 3.72 -7.86
CA THR A 96 -9.08 3.77 -6.54
C THR A 96 -8.96 2.37 -5.91
N ALA A 97 -9.99 1.53 -6.00
CA ALA A 97 -9.96 0.17 -5.47
C ALA A 97 -8.89 -0.70 -6.16
N ILE A 98 -8.81 -0.66 -7.49
CA ILE A 98 -7.82 -1.40 -8.28
C ILE A 98 -6.38 -1.03 -7.85
N PHE A 99 -6.13 0.26 -7.62
CA PHE A 99 -4.77 0.73 -7.33
C PHE A 99 -4.41 0.79 -5.83
N SER A 100 -5.39 0.69 -4.93
CA SER A 100 -5.20 0.86 -3.47
C SER A 100 -4.21 -0.12 -2.83
N GLY A 101 -4.11 -1.34 -3.37
CA GLY A 101 -3.23 -2.38 -2.84
C GLY A 101 -1.78 -2.31 -3.30
N PHE A 102 -1.46 -1.58 -4.37
CA PHE A 102 -0.13 -1.67 -4.99
C PHE A 102 0.97 -1.00 -4.18
N ALA A 103 0.70 0.11 -3.48
CA ALA A 103 1.72 0.77 -2.66
C ALA A 103 2.16 -0.13 -1.51
N SER A 104 1.21 -0.69 -0.75
CA SER A 104 1.50 -1.64 0.33
C SER A 104 2.12 -2.94 -0.19
N LEU A 105 1.69 -3.44 -1.35
CA LEU A 105 2.29 -4.62 -1.97
C LEU A 105 3.74 -4.34 -2.40
N ASN A 106 4.02 -3.17 -2.97
CA ASN A 106 5.35 -2.76 -3.37
C ASN A 106 6.30 -2.66 -2.17
N ASP A 107 5.85 -2.07 -1.07
CA ASP A 107 6.62 -1.98 0.17
C ASP A 107 6.94 -3.38 0.74
N HIS A 108 5.97 -4.30 0.71
CA HIS A 108 6.18 -5.69 1.15
C HIS A 108 7.16 -6.46 0.25
N VAL A 109 7.09 -6.26 -1.07
CA VAL A 109 8.04 -6.87 -2.02
C VAL A 109 9.45 -6.36 -1.77
N GLU A 110 9.60 -5.06 -1.55
CA GLU A 110 10.89 -4.43 -1.26
C GLU A 110 11.48 -4.88 0.07
N GLN A 111 10.66 -4.97 1.12
CA GLN A 111 11.06 -5.51 2.42
C GLN A 111 11.56 -6.95 2.29
N ARG A 112 10.81 -7.81 1.58
CA ARG A 112 11.19 -9.20 1.36
C ARG A 112 12.47 -9.32 0.52
N ARG A 113 12.67 -8.43 -0.46
CA ARG A 113 13.91 -8.36 -1.26
C ARG A 113 15.12 -8.08 -0.36
N ILE A 114 15.00 -7.13 0.56
CA ILE A 114 16.06 -6.80 1.52
C ILE A 114 16.36 -8.00 2.43
N GLU A 115 15.32 -8.66 2.95
CA GLU A 115 15.48 -9.85 3.80
C GLU A 115 16.18 -11.00 3.08
N PHE A 116 15.83 -11.26 1.81
CA PHE A 116 16.50 -12.28 1.02
C PHE A 116 17.95 -11.93 0.71
N ASN A 117 18.27 -10.66 0.44
CA ASN A 117 19.66 -10.24 0.26
C ASN A 117 20.48 -10.46 1.54
N GLN A 118 19.94 -10.08 2.70
CA GLN A 118 20.62 -10.32 3.98
C GLN A 118 20.80 -11.82 4.27
N LEU A 119 19.81 -12.65 3.90
CA LEU A 119 19.92 -14.10 4.06
C LEU A 119 20.98 -14.69 3.12
N ALA A 120 21.05 -14.20 1.88
CA ALA A 120 22.07 -14.60 0.91
C ALA A 120 23.47 -14.26 1.41
N GLU A 121 23.70 -13.02 1.86
CA GLU A 121 24.99 -12.58 2.43
C GLU A 121 25.40 -13.42 3.64
N LYS A 122 24.47 -13.68 4.58
CA LYS A 122 24.75 -14.54 5.74
C LYS A 122 25.11 -15.96 5.35
N THR A 123 24.42 -16.50 4.34
CA THR A 123 24.68 -17.86 3.84
C THR A 123 26.02 -17.95 3.16
N ASP A 124 26.37 -16.94 2.35
CA ASP A 124 27.67 -16.87 1.66
C ASP A 124 28.83 -16.77 2.65
N HIS A 125 28.69 -15.93 3.69
CA HIS A 125 29.66 -15.87 4.78
C HIS A 125 29.82 -17.21 5.52
N ALA A 126 28.71 -17.89 5.82
CA ALA A 126 28.76 -19.19 6.47
C ALA A 126 29.45 -20.24 5.59
N LEU A 127 29.16 -20.26 4.29
CA LEU A 127 29.76 -21.17 3.33
C LEU A 127 31.26 -20.91 3.18
N SER A 128 31.68 -19.64 3.10
CA SER A 128 33.09 -19.26 3.05
C SER A 128 33.84 -19.76 4.29
N ARG A 129 33.26 -19.56 5.48
CA ARG A 129 33.87 -20.02 6.74
C ARG A 129 34.02 -21.54 6.78
N VAL A 130 32.99 -22.28 6.37
CA VAL A 130 33.06 -23.74 6.29
C VAL A 130 34.13 -24.19 5.29
N GLY A 131 34.26 -23.49 4.16
CA GLY A 131 35.31 -23.73 3.18
C GLY A 131 36.72 -23.52 3.75
N GLU A 132 36.93 -22.44 4.50
CA GLU A 132 38.19 -22.15 5.18
C GLU A 132 38.54 -23.21 6.24
N GLU A 133 37.58 -23.59 7.09
CA GLU A 133 37.75 -24.63 8.10
C GLU A 133 38.08 -25.99 7.46
N ALA A 134 37.38 -26.36 6.37
CA ALA A 134 37.65 -27.60 5.64
C ALA A 134 39.05 -27.59 5.01
N ALA A 135 39.48 -26.48 4.40
CA ALA A 135 40.81 -26.35 3.82
C ALA A 135 41.92 -26.42 4.87
N ALA A 136 41.72 -25.79 6.04
CA ALA A 136 42.65 -25.86 7.16
C ALA A 136 42.80 -27.30 7.68
N ASN A 137 41.68 -28.00 7.90
CA ASN A 137 41.68 -29.39 8.36
C ASN A 137 42.37 -30.34 7.37
N LEU A 138 42.14 -30.16 6.07
CA LEU A 138 42.81 -30.95 5.02
C LEU A 138 44.31 -30.74 5.02
N LYS A 139 44.77 -29.49 5.16
CA LYS A 139 46.20 -29.15 5.23
C LYS A 139 46.87 -29.74 6.48
N GLU A 140 46.19 -29.71 7.62
CA GLU A 140 46.67 -30.35 8.85
C GLU A 140 46.78 -31.87 8.68
N LEU A 141 45.78 -32.51 8.07
CA LEU A 141 45.77 -33.94 7.81
C LEU A 141 46.90 -34.35 6.85
N GLU A 142 47.13 -33.59 5.78
CA GLU A 142 48.24 -33.81 4.84
C GLU A 142 49.61 -33.70 5.53
N SER A 143 49.77 -32.71 6.43
CA SER A 143 50.99 -32.56 7.22
C SER A 143 51.23 -33.75 8.14
N HIS A 144 50.18 -34.22 8.83
CA HIS A 144 50.24 -35.40 9.69
C HIS A 144 50.59 -36.68 8.92
N TYR A 145 50.00 -36.88 7.75
CA TYR A 145 50.29 -38.02 6.88
C TYR A 145 51.75 -38.01 6.43
N THR A 146 52.23 -36.87 5.93
CA THR A 146 53.61 -36.72 5.44
C THR A 146 54.63 -36.90 6.57
N SER A 147 54.37 -36.31 7.74
CA SER A 147 55.23 -36.47 8.92
C SER A 147 55.29 -37.92 9.41
N SER A 148 54.15 -38.62 9.42
CA SER A 148 54.08 -40.02 9.83
C SER A 148 54.84 -40.92 8.85
N ALA A 149 54.65 -40.72 7.54
CA ALA A 149 55.38 -41.46 6.50
C ALA A 149 56.90 -41.28 6.64
N GLN A 150 57.37 -40.05 6.88
CA GLN A 150 58.80 -39.76 7.10
C GLN A 150 59.35 -40.46 8.36
N LYS A 151 58.62 -40.41 9.49
CA LYS A 151 59.03 -41.10 10.74
C LYS A 151 59.09 -42.61 10.55
N THR A 152 58.12 -43.19 9.84
CA THR A 152 58.14 -44.63 9.52
C THR A 152 59.36 -44.99 8.67
N MET A 153 59.69 -44.19 7.65
CA MET A 153 60.89 -44.46 6.84
C MET A 153 62.21 -44.30 7.63
N GLN A 154 62.30 -43.34 8.55
CA GLN A 154 63.46 -43.17 9.44
C GLN A 154 63.65 -44.36 10.39
N ASN A 155 62.56 -44.92 10.92
CA ASN A 155 62.61 -46.13 11.77
C ASN A 155 62.96 -47.41 11.00
N LEU A 156 62.97 -47.40 9.66
CA LEU A 156 63.36 -48.55 8.83
C LEU A 156 64.82 -48.50 8.33
N GLN A 157 65.60 -47.47 8.69
CA GLN A 157 67.04 -47.44 8.42
C GLN A 157 67.81 -48.13 9.58
N PRO A 158 68.73 -49.08 9.29
CA PRO A 158 69.48 -49.85 10.29
C PRO A 158 70.54 -49.04 11.04
#